data_AF-A0A939IF77-F1
#
_entry.id   AF-A0A939IF77-F1
#
_cell.length_a   1.000
_cell.length_b   1.000
_cell.length_c   1.000
_cell.angle_alpha   90.00
_cell.angle_beta   90.00
_cell.angle_gamma   90.00
#
_symmetry.space_group_name_H-M   'P 1'
#
loop_
_entity.id
_entity.type
_entity.pdbx_description
1 polymer ?
#
loop_
_entity_poly.entity_id
_entity_poly.type
_entity_poly.pdbx_seq_one_letter_code
_entity_poly.pdbx_strand_id
1 'polypeptide(L)'
;MSTIENHARPRLVRGVRLRWDDLRKLHWLLIPEGALQLNSTAAAILALCNGERTLNAIAAELQKQYQGENVVEDVRHLLSRISKRGLLIVEGIEPEPLPPTEKSNFSSGADLN
;
A
#
# COMPACT_ATOMS: atom_id res chain seq x y z
N MET A 1 4.42 -12.61 4.91
CA MET A 1 4.08 -11.49 5.81
C MET A 1 4.88 -10.28 5.34
N SER A 2 4.24 -9.25 4.77
CA SER A 2 4.98 -8.12 4.20
C SER A 2 5.47 -7.19 5.31
N THR A 3 6.74 -7.34 5.70
CA THR A 3 7.43 -6.40 6.58
C THR A 3 7.75 -5.14 5.77
N ILE A 4 7.04 -4.06 6.04
CA ILE A 4 7.38 -2.73 5.48
C ILE A 4 8.47 -2.13 6.35
N GLU A 5 9.63 -1.85 5.73
CA GLU A 5 10.80 -1.24 6.35
C GLU A 5 10.54 0.23 6.72
N ASN A 6 11.21 0.75 7.76
CA ASN A 6 11.03 2.13 8.20
C ASN A 6 11.56 3.17 7.18
N HIS A 7 12.52 2.78 6.35
CA HIS A 7 13.03 3.58 5.23
C HIS A 7 12.33 3.29 3.90
N ALA A 8 11.32 2.41 3.90
CA ALA A 8 10.55 2.15 2.69
C ALA A 8 9.82 3.42 2.24
N ARG A 9 9.72 3.60 0.92
CA ARG A 9 9.03 4.73 0.30
C ARG A 9 7.70 4.24 -0.27
N PRO A 10 6.61 4.27 0.54
CA PRO A 10 5.30 3.89 0.05
C PRO A 10 4.79 4.89 -0.98
N ARG A 11 4.28 4.35 -2.08
CA ARG A 11 3.76 5.11 -3.22
C ARG A 11 2.41 4.56 -3.66
N LEU A 12 1.46 5.46 -3.87
CA LEU A 12 0.15 5.13 -4.45
C LEU A 12 0.29 4.68 -5.92
N VAL A 13 -0.47 3.66 -6.33
CA VAL A 13 -0.48 3.20 -7.73
C VAL A 13 -1.11 4.24 -8.66
N ARG A 14 -0.71 4.22 -9.94
CA ARG A 14 -1.30 5.10 -10.96
C ARG A 14 -2.80 4.79 -11.09
N GLY A 15 -3.63 5.83 -10.97
CA GLY A 15 -5.09 5.71 -11.06
C GLY A 15 -5.81 5.89 -9.72
N VAL A 16 -5.10 5.84 -8.60
CA VAL A 16 -5.68 6.13 -7.29
C VAL A 16 -5.72 7.64 -7.06
N ARG A 17 -6.90 8.16 -6.67
CA ARG A 17 -7.09 9.58 -6.40
C ARG A 17 -7.74 9.79 -5.04
N LEU A 18 -7.12 10.60 -4.20
CA LEU A 18 -7.72 11.05 -2.95
C LEU A 18 -8.72 12.18 -3.25
N ARG A 19 -9.95 12.06 -2.73
CA ARG A 19 -11.01 13.06 -2.81
C ARG A 19 -11.56 13.33 -1.43
N TRP A 20 -11.71 14.61 -1.08
CA TRP A 20 -12.50 15.02 0.08
C TRP A 20 -13.97 15.14 -0.34
N ASP A 21 -14.86 14.52 0.43
CA ASP A 21 -16.31 14.67 0.27
C ASP A 21 -16.85 15.52 1.43
N ASP A 22 -17.25 16.74 1.11
CA ASP A 22 -17.69 17.71 2.13
C ASP A 22 -19.04 17.34 2.75
N LEU A 23 -19.93 16.72 1.94
CA LEU A 23 -21.26 16.28 2.36
C LEU A 23 -21.19 15.24 3.47
N ARG A 24 -20.27 14.29 3.35
CA ARG A 24 -20.06 13.24 4.36
C ARG A 24 -18.97 13.59 5.36
N LYS A 25 -18.21 14.67 5.14
CA LYS A 25 -16.98 15.03 5.88
C LYS A 25 -15.99 13.87 5.98
N LEU A 26 -15.86 13.12 4.88
CA LEU A 26 -15.05 11.91 4.81
C LEU A 26 -14.10 11.98 3.62
N HIS A 27 -12.96 11.33 3.78
CA HIS A 27 -12.02 11.16 2.70
C HIS A 27 -12.36 9.90 1.91
N TRP A 28 -12.35 10.01 0.59
CA TRP A 28 -12.60 8.92 -0.33
C TRP A 28 -11.36 8.67 -1.18
N LEU A 29 -10.97 7.41 -1.27
CA LEU A 29 -9.95 6.93 -2.17
C LEU A 29 -10.65 6.34 -3.40
N LEU A 30 -10.59 7.06 -4.51
CA LEU A 30 -11.08 6.56 -5.78
C LEU A 30 -10.04 5.62 -6.38
N ILE A 31 -10.47 4.40 -6.68
CA ILE A 31 -9.66 3.36 -7.30
C ILE A 31 -10.39 2.87 -8.56
N PRO A 32 -9.72 2.28 -9.56
CA PRO A 32 -10.39 1.81 -10.76
C PRO A 32 -11.47 0.75 -10.47
N GLU A 33 -11.31 -0.02 -9.40
CA GLU A 33 -12.27 -1.04 -8.96
C GLU A 33 -13.44 -0.47 -8.12
N GLY A 34 -13.43 0.82 -7.74
CA GLY A 34 -14.47 1.40 -6.88
C GLY A 34 -14.01 2.60 -6.03
N ALA A 35 -14.63 2.80 -4.87
CA ALA A 35 -14.29 3.87 -3.94
C ALA A 35 -14.17 3.34 -2.51
N LEU A 36 -13.09 3.71 -1.82
CA LEU A 36 -12.81 3.32 -0.45
C LEU A 36 -12.94 4.51 0.47
N GLN A 37 -13.80 4.39 1.48
CA GLN A 37 -13.88 5.38 2.53
C GLN A 37 -12.64 5.29 3.44
N LEU A 38 -12.02 6.44 3.67
CA LEU A 38 -10.86 6.62 4.53
C LEU A 38 -11.24 7.53 5.70
N ASN A 39 -10.70 7.19 6.87
CA ASN A 39 -10.71 8.09 8.02
C ASN A 39 -9.73 9.25 7.79
N SER A 40 -9.90 10.34 8.55
CA SER A 40 -9.04 11.53 8.46
C SER A 40 -7.56 11.19 8.61
N THR A 41 -7.20 10.32 9.55
CA THR A 41 -5.82 9.84 9.73
C THR A 41 -5.32 9.08 8.51
N ALA A 42 -6.13 8.18 7.95
CA ALA A 42 -5.75 7.37 6.80
C ALA A 42 -5.52 8.23 5.55
N ALA A 43 -6.34 9.26 5.36
CA ALA A 43 -6.17 10.22 4.27
C ALA A 43 -4.91 11.06 4.43
N ALA A 44 -4.61 11.53 5.65
CA ALA A 44 -3.37 12.25 5.94
C ALA A 44 -2.14 11.37 5.66
N ILE A 45 -2.16 10.10 6.10
CA ILE A 45 -1.10 9.13 5.81
C ILE A 45 -0.89 8.98 4.30
N LEU A 46 -1.97 8.76 3.54
CA LEU A 46 -1.89 8.55 2.10
C LEU A 46 -1.50 9.83 1.33
N ALA A 47 -1.88 11.01 1.83
CA ALA A 47 -1.45 12.30 1.28
C ALA A 47 0.07 12.50 1.44
N LEU A 48 0.67 11.94 2.51
CA LEU A 48 2.12 11.94 2.73
C LEU A 48 2.85 10.79 1.99
N CYS A 49 2.13 9.74 1.58
CA CYS A 49 2.67 8.61 0.81
C CYS A 49 2.72 8.91 -0.69
N ASN A 50 3.62 9.81 -1.08
CA ASN A 50 3.85 10.21 -2.47
C ASN A 50 5.03 9.48 -3.14
N GLY A 51 5.73 8.60 -2.42
CA GLY A 51 6.94 7.92 -2.89
C GLY A 51 8.25 8.69 -2.66
N GLU A 52 8.19 9.92 -2.16
CA GLU A 52 9.38 10.71 -1.82
C GLU A 52 9.75 10.55 -0.34
N ARG A 53 8.75 10.40 0.52
CA ARG A 53 8.93 10.31 1.97
C ARG A 53 9.04 8.85 2.43
N THR A 54 9.96 8.62 3.37
CA THR A 54 10.09 7.33 4.07
C THR A 54 9.02 7.17 5.15
N LEU A 55 8.66 5.93 5.48
CA LEU A 55 7.70 5.62 6.56
C LEU A 55 8.02 6.36 7.87
N ASN A 56 9.29 6.38 8.28
CA ASN A 56 9.72 7.08 9.51
C ASN A 56 9.40 8.60 9.47
N ALA A 57 9.71 9.26 8.36
CA ALA A 57 9.40 10.68 8.17
C ALA A 57 7.89 10.97 8.18
N ILE A 58 7.09 10.08 7.59
CA ILE A 58 5.62 10.18 7.59
C ILE A 58 5.09 10.03 9.02
N ALA A 59 5.56 9.03 9.75
CA ALA A 59 5.16 8.78 11.12
C ALA A 59 5.56 9.93 12.06
N ALA A 60 6.75 10.51 11.89
CA ALA A 60 7.20 11.66 12.67
C ALA A 60 6.34 12.91 12.44
N GLU A 61 5.93 13.18 11.19
CA GLU A 61 5.03 14.29 10.86
C GLU A 61 3.62 14.07 11.44
N LEU A 62 3.10 12.85 11.32
CA LEU A 62 1.79 12.49 11.86
C LEU A 62 1.79 12.50 13.39
N GLN A 63 2.88 12.09 14.02
CA GLN A 63 3.03 12.17 15.47
C GLN A 63 3.00 13.62 15.96
N LYS A 64 3.53 14.57 15.18
CA LYS A 64 3.38 16.01 15.47
C LYS A 64 1.96 16.51 15.28
N GLN A 65 1.27 16.08 14.22
CA GLN A 65 -0.09 16.55 13.91
C GLN A 65 -1.17 15.95 14.81
N TYR A 66 -1.07 14.65 15.10
CA TYR A 66 -2.12 13.89 15.79
C TYR A 66 -1.76 13.53 17.23
N GLN A 67 -0.53 13.80 17.68
CA GLN A 67 -0.02 13.49 19.04
C GLN A 67 -0.31 12.05 19.50
N GLY A 68 -0.36 11.11 18.55
CA GLY A 68 -0.68 9.71 18.82
C GLY A 68 0.50 8.94 19.41
N GLU A 69 0.19 8.03 20.33
CA GLU A 69 1.12 6.98 20.72
C GLU A 69 1.14 5.91 19.62
N ASN A 70 2.33 5.42 19.23
CA ASN A 70 2.50 4.33 18.23
C ASN A 70 2.02 4.62 16.78
N VAL A 71 2.07 5.87 16.31
CA VAL A 71 1.71 6.25 14.93
C VAL A 71 2.42 5.40 13.85
N VAL A 72 3.67 5.00 14.08
CA VAL A 72 4.43 4.13 13.16
C VAL A 72 3.69 2.81 12.90
N GLU A 73 3.10 2.23 13.94
CA GLU A 73 2.43 0.93 13.87
C GLU A 73 1.09 1.04 13.15
N ASP A 74 0.31 2.09 13.45
CA ASP A 74 -0.91 2.44 12.73
C ASP A 74 -0.66 2.67 11.24
N VAL A 75 0.39 3.42 10.90
CA VAL A 75 0.82 3.64 9.51
C VAL A 75 1.16 2.31 8.85
N ARG A 76 1.98 1.46 9.49
CA ARG A 76 2.32 0.12 8.97
C ARG A 76 1.08 -0.73 8.74
N HIS A 77 0.16 -0.74 9.69
CA HIS A 77 -1.04 -1.56 9.61
C HIS A 77 -1.96 -1.10 8.47
N LEU A 78 -2.11 0.22 8.30
CA LEU A 78 -2.85 0.80 7.18
C LEU A 78 -2.19 0.46 5.83
N LEU A 79 -0.88 0.70 5.70
CA LEU A 79 -0.12 0.42 4.48
C LEU A 79 -0.20 -1.06 4.10
N SER A 80 -0.11 -1.97 5.07
CA SER A 80 -0.26 -3.42 4.87
C SER A 80 -1.65 -3.78 4.32
N ARG A 81 -2.72 -3.16 4.83
CA ARG A 81 -4.08 -3.36 4.32
C ARG A 81 -4.28 -2.84 2.90
N ILE A 82 -3.72 -1.68 2.58
CA ILE A 82 -3.80 -1.06 1.25
C ILE A 82 -2.95 -1.85 0.24
N SER A 83 -1.75 -2.28 0.64
CA SER A 83 -0.84 -3.11 -0.15
C SER A 83 -1.44 -4.48 -0.48
N LYS A 84 -2.12 -5.13 0.48
CA LYS A 84 -2.88 -6.38 0.23
C LYS A 84 -3.95 -6.25 -0.85
N ARG A 85 -4.45 -5.04 -1.11
CA ARG A 85 -5.44 -4.75 -2.15
C ARG A 85 -4.80 -4.36 -3.49
N GLY A 86 -3.46 -4.31 -3.58
CA GLY A 86 -2.75 -3.87 -4.78
C GLY A 86 -2.84 -2.37 -5.05
N LEU A 87 -3.23 -1.57 -4.05
CA LEU A 87 -3.44 -0.11 -4.20
C LEU A 87 -2.19 0.72 -3.86
N LEU A 88 -1.15 0.07 -3.32
CA LEU A 88 0.08 0.71 -2.87
C LEU A 88 1.28 -0.17 -3.18
N ILE A 89 2.33 0.48 -3.68
CA ILE A 89 3.63 -0.10 -3.99
C ILE A 89 4.62 0.45 -2.98
N VAL A 90 5.54 -0.38 -2.51
CA VAL A 90 6.61 0.05 -1.60
C VAL A 90 7.92 -0.05 -2.35
N GLU A 91 8.48 1.09 -2.77
CA GLU A 91 9.84 1.14 -3.33
C GLU A 91 10.82 1.04 -2.16
N GLY A 92 11.68 0.01 -2.19
CA GLY A 92 12.51 -0.41 -1.06
C GLY A 92 12.53 -1.93 -0.84
N ILE A 93 11.77 -2.66 -1.64
CA ILE A 93 11.92 -4.10 -1.85
C ILE A 93 12.31 -4.20 -3.33
N GLU A 94 13.52 -4.66 -3.64
CA GLU A 94 13.74 -5.26 -4.96
C GLU A 94 12.61 -6.27 -5.13
N PRO A 95 11.82 -6.23 -6.22
CA PRO A 95 10.80 -7.24 -6.41
C PRO A 95 11.53 -8.57 -6.48
N GLU A 96 11.46 -9.38 -5.42
CA GLU A 96 11.82 -10.80 -5.53
C GLU A 96 11.00 -11.28 -6.73
N PRO A 97 11.65 -11.70 -7.82
CA PRO A 97 10.94 -12.07 -9.02
C PRO A 97 9.96 -13.16 -8.62
N LEU A 98 8.70 -12.94 -9.00
CA LEU A 98 7.60 -13.88 -8.86
C LEU A 98 8.14 -15.30 -9.03
N PRO A 99 7.90 -16.26 -8.10
CA PRO A 99 8.19 -17.65 -8.39
C PRO A 99 7.56 -17.94 -9.75
N PRO A 100 8.29 -18.57 -10.70
CA PRO A 100 7.72 -18.85 -12.00
C PRO A 100 6.38 -19.51 -11.76
N THR A 101 5.32 -18.86 -12.24
CA THR A 101 4.04 -19.53 -12.35
C THR A 101 4.35 -20.69 -13.27
N GLU A 102 4.46 -21.88 -12.68
CA GLU A 102 4.57 -23.15 -13.39
C GLU A 102 3.24 -23.35 -14.12
N LYS A 103 3.11 -22.59 -15.20
CA LYS A 103 2.15 -22.83 -16.25
C LYS A 103 2.85 -23.81 -17.18
N SER A 104 2.20 -24.93 -17.37
CA SER A 104 2.46 -25.88 -18.44
C SER A 104 3.65 -26.81 -18.22
N ASN A 105 3.33 -28.04 -17.83
CA ASN A 105 3.75 -29.20 -18.60
C ASN A 105 2.62 -30.23 -18.63
N PHE A 106 1.62 -29.94 -19.47
CA PHE A 106 0.85 -30.98 -20.13
C PHE A 106 1.59 -31.31 -21.43
N SER A 107 2.36 -32.39 -21.42
CA SER A 107 2.87 -33.15 -22.58
C SER A 107 3.27 -34.51 -21.99
N SER A 108 2.47 -35.56 -22.06
CA SER A 108 2.02 -36.31 -23.24
C SER A 108 3.19 -36.85 -24.08
N GLY A 109 3.25 -38.18 -24.25
CA GLY A 109 4.28 -38.95 -24.97
C GLY A 109 4.93 -39.97 -24.04
N ALA A 110 4.48 -41.23 -23.99
CA ALA A 110 4.91 -42.32 -24.88
C ALA A 110 6.43 -42.59 -24.79
N ASP A 111 6.85 -43.70 -24.19
CA ASP A 111 7.29 -44.91 -24.92
C ASP A 111 7.93 -45.93 -23.95
N LEU A 112 7.90 -47.20 -24.37
CA LEU A 112 8.49 -48.40 -23.80
C LEU A 112 9.94 -48.23 -23.29
N ASN A 113 10.25 -48.91 -22.18
CA ASN A 113 11.20 -50.04 -22.15
C ASN A 113 11.16 -50.75 -20.79
#